data_AF-A0A955DBX0-F1
#
_entry.id   AF-A0A955DBX0-F1
#
_cell.length_a   1.000
_cell.length_b   1.000
_cell.length_c   1.000
_cell.angle_alpha   90.00
_cell.angle_beta   90.00
_cell.angle_gamma   90.00
#
_symmetry.space_group_name_H-M   'P 1'
#
loop_
_entity.id
_entity.type
_entity.pdbx_description
1 polymer ?
#
loop_
_entity_poly.entity_id
_entity_poly.type
_entity_poly.pdbx_seq_one_letter_code
_entity_poly.pdbx_strand_id
1 'polypeptide(L)'
;LTCTPVDPPPGVAHCILLDTGPEVVTGSTRMKAGTATKLALNTISTTLMIRSGRVHENLMVDLRATNDKLRDRAARIISTLTGLPRDEAFPLLDRAGGVVKTAIIMHRGTLSRDDAERRLADAAGRLDRALKDLDP
;
A
#
# COMPACT_ATOMS: atom_id res chain seq x y z
N LEU A 1 3.90 -17.95 13.78
CA LEU A 1 5.28 -17.41 13.90
C LEU A 1 5.81 -17.87 15.24
N THR A 2 6.99 -18.49 15.30
CA THR A 2 7.64 -18.88 16.56
C THR A 2 9.09 -18.39 16.55
N CYS A 3 9.70 -18.26 17.72
CA CYS A 3 11.14 -17.94 17.85
C CYS A 3 11.94 -19.09 18.49
N THR A 4 11.32 -20.26 18.54
CA THR A 4 11.89 -21.51 19.01
C THR A 4 11.31 -22.63 18.15
N PRO A 5 12.08 -23.69 17.83
CA PRO A 5 11.53 -24.86 17.17
C PRO A 5 10.38 -25.44 18.00
N VAL A 6 9.23 -25.63 17.36
CA VAL A 6 8.06 -26.31 17.93
C VAL A 6 7.41 -27.15 16.84
N ASP A 7 6.75 -28.23 17.23
CA ASP A 7 5.84 -28.91 16.33
C ASP A 7 4.70 -27.96 15.93
N PRO A 8 4.34 -27.88 14.64
CA PRO A 8 3.22 -27.05 14.20
C PRO A 8 1.94 -27.41 14.96
N PRO A 9 1.27 -26.44 15.61
CA PRO A 9 0.01 -26.70 16.28
C PRO A 9 -1.07 -27.23 15.31
N PRO A 10 -2.03 -28.04 15.80
CA PRO A 10 -3.14 -28.50 14.96
C PRO A 10 -3.85 -27.34 14.25
N GLY A 11 -4.10 -27.49 12.94
CA GLY A 11 -4.75 -26.46 12.12
C GLY A 11 -3.81 -25.36 11.58
N VAL A 12 -2.50 -25.42 11.84
CA VAL A 12 -1.53 -24.48 11.29
C VAL A 12 -0.96 -25.00 9.97
N ALA A 13 -1.35 -24.37 8.86
CA ALA A 13 -0.84 -24.72 7.52
C ALA A 13 0.63 -24.31 7.30
N HIS A 14 1.07 -23.21 7.91
CA HIS A 14 2.42 -22.68 7.76
C HIS A 14 2.99 -22.27 9.12
N CYS A 15 3.99 -23.00 9.61
CA CYS A 15 4.77 -22.63 10.78
C CYS A 15 6.07 -21.96 10.32
N ILE A 16 6.29 -20.70 10.72
CA ILE A 16 7.48 -19.93 10.37
C ILE A 16 8.31 -19.74 11.63
N LEU A 17 9.51 -20.32 11.64
CA LEU A 17 10.51 -20.16 12.68
C LEU A 17 11.36 -18.91 12.39
N LEU A 18 11.38 -17.99 13.35
CA LEU A 18 12.23 -16.81 13.41
C LEU A 18 13.33 -17.09 14.43
N ASP A 19 14.40 -17.75 14.01
CA ASP A 19 15.47 -18.19 14.92
C ASP A 19 16.32 -17.01 15.40
N THR A 20 15.90 -16.42 16.53
CA THR A 20 16.57 -15.26 17.13
C THR A 20 17.63 -15.62 18.16
N GLY A 21 17.71 -16.89 18.58
CA GLY A 21 18.55 -17.35 19.69
C GLY A 21 18.23 -16.70 21.06
N PRO A 22 19.10 -16.90 22.08
CA PRO A 22 18.90 -16.38 23.44
C PRO A 22 18.88 -14.86 23.51
N GLU A 23 18.01 -14.30 24.33
CA GLU A 23 17.94 -12.84 24.53
C GLU A 23 19.07 -12.34 25.45
N VAL A 24 19.50 -11.09 25.25
CA VAL A 24 20.54 -10.47 26.10
C VAL A 24 20.08 -10.31 27.55
N VAL A 25 18.78 -10.03 27.75
CA VAL A 25 18.11 -10.16 29.05
C VAL A 25 17.34 -11.47 28.98
N THR A 26 17.77 -12.47 29.74
CA THR A 26 17.18 -13.81 29.75
C THR A 26 15.65 -13.75 29.83
N GLY A 27 14.98 -14.32 28.83
CA GLY A 27 13.51 -14.40 28.75
C GLY A 27 12.79 -13.13 28.26
N SER A 28 13.48 -12.01 28.06
CA SER A 28 12.87 -10.75 27.62
C SER A 28 12.60 -10.73 26.10
N THR A 29 11.66 -11.57 25.64
CA THR A 29 11.32 -11.77 24.22
C THR A 29 10.75 -10.54 23.50
N ARG A 30 10.42 -9.45 24.22
CA ARG A 30 10.11 -8.16 23.60
C ARG A 30 11.27 -7.56 22.79
N MET A 31 12.48 -8.12 22.92
CA MET A 31 13.71 -7.67 22.25
C MET A 31 13.85 -8.28 20.86
N LYS A 32 14.73 -9.29 20.66
CA LYS A 32 14.98 -9.85 19.32
C LYS A 32 13.76 -10.56 18.77
N ALA A 33 13.12 -11.42 19.56
CA ALA A 33 11.93 -12.17 19.13
C ALA A 33 10.77 -11.23 18.72
N GLY A 34 10.51 -10.19 19.52
CA GLY A 34 9.50 -9.17 19.21
C GLY A 34 9.84 -8.37 17.95
N THR A 35 11.10 -7.99 17.78
CA THR A 35 11.58 -7.28 16.57
C THR A 35 11.43 -8.16 15.33
N ALA A 36 11.86 -9.42 15.40
CA ALA A 36 11.72 -10.37 14.29
C ALA A 36 10.24 -10.59 13.92
N THR A 37 9.37 -10.73 14.92
CA THR A 37 7.92 -10.87 14.71
C THR A 37 7.34 -9.65 14.00
N LYS A 38 7.72 -8.43 14.42
CA LYS A 38 7.31 -7.20 13.73
C LYS A 38 7.75 -7.18 12.27
N LEU A 39 9.01 -7.54 12.00
CA LEU A 39 9.53 -7.58 10.63
C LEU A 39 8.77 -8.58 9.78
N ALA A 40 8.53 -9.80 10.29
CA ALA A 40 7.76 -10.82 9.59
C ALA A 40 6.33 -10.36 9.26
N LEU A 41 5.61 -9.82 10.24
CA LEU A 41 4.25 -9.32 10.05
C LEU A 41 4.20 -8.13 9.07
N ASN A 42 5.17 -7.22 9.16
CA ASN A 42 5.28 -6.10 8.23
C ASN A 42 5.55 -6.59 6.80
N THR A 43 6.43 -7.57 6.62
CA THR A 43 6.69 -8.17 5.31
C THR A 43 5.44 -8.82 4.75
N ILE A 44 4.77 -9.70 5.51
CA ILE A 44 3.57 -10.40 5.06
C ILE A 44 2.48 -9.41 4.64
N SER A 45 2.16 -8.45 5.52
CA SER A 45 1.10 -7.47 5.25
C SER A 45 1.46 -6.54 4.10
N THR A 46 2.70 -6.03 4.03
CA THR A 46 3.12 -5.13 2.95
C THR A 46 3.15 -5.85 1.60
N THR A 47 3.69 -7.07 1.54
CA THR A 47 3.70 -7.88 0.32
C THR A 47 2.28 -8.18 -0.15
N LEU A 48 1.36 -8.51 0.77
CA LEU A 48 -0.05 -8.68 0.42
C LEU A 48 -0.65 -7.40 -0.18
N MET A 49 -0.43 -6.25 0.44
CA MET A 49 -0.97 -4.97 -0.05
C MET A 49 -0.41 -4.60 -1.43
N ILE A 50 0.89 -4.82 -1.68
CA ILE A 50 1.52 -4.65 -3.00
C ILE A 50 0.85 -5.58 -4.03
N ARG A 51 0.75 -6.88 -3.73
CA ARG A 51 0.14 -7.86 -4.65
C ARG A 51 -1.33 -7.56 -4.93
N SER A 52 -2.05 -6.97 -3.97
CA SER A 52 -3.44 -6.54 -4.13
C SER A 52 -3.61 -5.21 -4.89
N GLY A 53 -2.54 -4.58 -5.39
CA GLY A 53 -2.63 -3.36 -6.20
C GLY A 53 -2.81 -2.07 -5.40
N ARG A 54 -2.55 -2.08 -4.10
CA ARG A 54 -2.64 -0.88 -3.23
C ARG A 54 -1.39 -0.01 -3.25
N VAL A 55 -0.34 -0.51 -3.87
CA VAL A 55 0.94 0.16 -4.08
C VAL A 55 1.21 0.16 -5.59
N HIS A 56 1.66 1.29 -6.11
CA HIS A 56 2.15 1.43 -7.47
C HIS A 56 3.59 1.94 -7.39
N GLU A 57 4.52 1.26 -8.05
CA GLU A 57 5.96 1.40 -7.80
C GLU A 57 6.27 1.29 -6.29
N ASN A 58 6.74 2.36 -5.66
CA ASN A 58 6.96 2.46 -4.21
C ASN A 58 5.96 3.39 -3.51
N LEU A 59 4.91 3.83 -4.20
CA LEU A 59 3.91 4.78 -3.70
C LEU A 59 2.64 4.07 -3.24
N MET A 60 2.19 4.40 -2.03
CA MET A 60 0.94 3.89 -1.46
C MET A 60 -0.26 4.64 -2.05
N VAL A 61 -0.77 4.16 -3.18
CA VAL A 61 -1.83 4.82 -3.96
C VAL A 61 -3.25 4.56 -3.43
N ASP A 62 -3.42 3.63 -2.50
CA ASP A 62 -4.72 3.30 -1.88
C ASP A 62 -4.91 3.97 -0.51
N LEU A 63 -4.52 5.23 -0.41
CA LEU A 63 -4.69 6.04 0.80
C LEU A 63 -5.91 6.97 0.65
N ARG A 64 -6.62 7.21 1.77
CA ARG A 64 -7.69 8.22 1.85
C ARG A 64 -7.17 9.47 2.55
N ALA A 65 -7.38 10.63 1.94
CA ALA A 65 -6.97 11.93 2.47
C ALA A 65 -7.90 12.40 3.62
N THR A 66 -7.80 11.79 4.80
CA THR A 66 -8.69 12.07 5.95
C THR A 66 -8.17 13.15 6.90
N ASN A 67 -6.97 13.66 6.68
CA ASN A 67 -6.37 14.77 7.44
C ASN A 67 -5.34 15.50 6.57
N ASP A 68 -4.90 16.68 7.01
CA ASP A 68 -4.02 17.56 6.23
C ASP A 68 -2.71 16.87 5.81
N LYS A 69 -2.10 16.07 6.69
CA LYS A 69 -0.89 15.29 6.38
C LYS A 69 -1.15 14.30 5.25
N LEU A 70 -2.26 13.57 5.30
CA LEU A 70 -2.61 12.59 4.27
C LEU A 70 -3.06 13.27 2.97
N ARG A 71 -3.72 14.42 3.05
CA ARG A 71 -4.08 15.26 1.90
C ARG A 71 -2.85 15.75 1.17
N ASP A 72 -1.88 16.28 1.91
CA ASP A 72 -0.59 16.70 1.38
C ASP A 72 0.22 15.53 0.77
N ARG A 73 0.22 14.37 1.43
CA ARG A 73 0.83 13.15 0.87
C ARG A 73 0.14 12.70 -0.42
N ALA A 74 -1.19 12.73 -0.48
CA ALA A 74 -1.95 12.39 -1.68
C ALA A 74 -1.61 13.32 -2.86
N ALA A 75 -1.58 14.64 -2.62
CA ALA A 75 -1.20 15.62 -3.63
C ALA A 75 0.21 15.36 -4.18
N ARG A 76 1.19 15.08 -3.32
CA ARG A 76 2.55 14.70 -3.76
C ARG A 76 2.56 13.45 -4.65
N ILE A 77 1.84 12.41 -4.27
CA ILE A 77 1.77 11.16 -5.06
C ILE A 77 1.16 11.45 -6.44
N ILE A 78 0.08 12.22 -6.50
CA ILE A 78 -0.54 12.63 -7.76
C ILE A 78 0.47 13.38 -8.61
N SER A 79 1.14 14.42 -8.08
CA SER A 79 2.16 15.17 -8.80
C SER A 79 3.29 14.28 -9.31
N THR A 80 3.82 13.37 -8.48
CA THR A 80 4.88 12.44 -8.89
C THR A 80 4.45 11.56 -10.08
N LEU A 81 3.22 11.05 -10.06
CA LEU A 81 2.74 10.11 -11.08
C LEU A 81 2.12 10.79 -12.31
N THR A 82 1.84 12.09 -12.26
CA THR A 82 1.18 12.82 -13.36
C THR A 82 2.04 13.92 -13.97
N GLY A 83 3.06 14.40 -13.24
CA GLY A 83 3.81 15.60 -13.62
C GLY A 83 3.08 16.92 -13.29
N LEU A 84 1.86 16.87 -12.74
CA LEU A 84 1.13 18.07 -12.36
C LEU A 84 1.83 18.84 -11.22
N PRO A 85 1.80 20.18 -11.27
CA PRO A 85 2.14 21.01 -10.11
C PRO A 85 1.35 20.62 -8.86
N ARG A 86 1.97 20.74 -7.68
CA ARG A 86 1.38 20.30 -6.41
C ARG A 86 0.11 21.06 -6.03
N ASP A 87 0.06 22.35 -6.35
CA ASP A 87 -1.10 23.22 -6.19
C ASP A 87 -2.28 22.77 -7.06
N GLU A 88 -2.01 22.29 -8.28
CA GLU A 88 -3.03 21.70 -9.17
C GLU A 88 -3.49 20.29 -8.75
N ALA A 89 -2.64 19.55 -8.01
CA ALA A 89 -3.00 18.22 -7.52
C ALA A 89 -4.09 18.23 -6.44
N PHE A 90 -4.20 19.29 -5.63
CA PHE A 90 -5.24 19.43 -4.61
C PHE A 90 -6.67 19.51 -5.18
N PRO A 91 -7.01 20.42 -6.10
CA PRO A 91 -8.35 20.47 -6.68
C PRO A 91 -8.67 19.20 -7.49
N LEU A 92 -7.67 18.56 -8.12
CA LEU A 92 -7.88 17.25 -8.75
C LEU A 92 -8.23 16.16 -7.73
N LEU A 93 -7.52 16.11 -6.60
CA LEU A 93 -7.81 15.20 -5.50
C LEU A 93 -9.23 15.41 -4.93
N ASP A 94 -9.68 16.66 -4.83
CA ASP A 94 -11.04 16.99 -4.38
C ASP A 94 -12.11 16.50 -5.35
N ARG A 95 -11.91 16.75 -6.66
CA ARG A 95 -12.82 16.23 -7.70
C ARG A 95 -12.88 14.70 -7.71
N ALA A 96 -11.79 14.04 -7.34
CA ALA A 96 -11.72 12.59 -7.19
C ALA A 96 -12.26 12.07 -5.84
N GLY A 97 -12.86 12.93 -5.00
CA GLY A 97 -13.42 12.54 -3.70
C GLY A 97 -12.36 12.09 -2.68
N GLY A 98 -11.13 12.59 -2.80
CA GLY A 98 -10.02 12.22 -1.90
C GLY A 98 -9.36 10.87 -2.23
N VAL A 99 -9.66 10.28 -3.39
CA VAL A 99 -9.11 8.99 -3.84
C VAL A 99 -7.99 9.21 -4.86
N VAL A 100 -6.76 8.84 -4.49
CA VAL A 100 -5.56 9.08 -5.29
C VAL A 100 -5.57 8.35 -6.63
N LYS A 101 -5.92 7.06 -6.66
CA LYS A 101 -6.00 6.29 -7.92
C LYS A 101 -6.96 6.92 -8.92
N THR A 102 -8.14 7.34 -8.44
CA THR A 102 -9.15 7.99 -9.28
C THR A 102 -8.62 9.30 -9.85
N ALA A 103 -7.99 10.14 -9.02
CA ALA A 103 -7.36 11.40 -9.47
C ALA A 103 -6.33 11.18 -10.60
N ILE A 104 -5.46 10.18 -10.45
CA ILE A 104 -4.43 9.87 -11.46
C ILE A 104 -5.06 9.46 -12.78
N ILE A 105 -6.07 8.57 -12.76
CA ILE A 105 -6.76 8.12 -13.98
C ILE A 105 -7.57 9.24 -14.63
N MET A 106 -8.25 10.07 -13.84
CA MET A 106 -8.96 11.26 -14.34
C MET A 106 -8.02 12.17 -15.13
N HIS A 107 -6.81 12.42 -14.61
CA HIS A 107 -5.85 13.28 -15.28
C HIS A 107 -5.23 12.62 -16.52
N ARG A 108 -4.66 11.41 -16.39
CA ARG A 108 -3.98 10.72 -17.49
C ARG A 108 -4.90 10.43 -18.67
N GLY A 109 -6.17 10.08 -18.40
CA GLY A 109 -7.14 9.77 -19.44
C GLY A 109 -8.05 10.91 -19.85
N THR A 110 -7.92 12.10 -19.24
CA THR A 110 -8.88 13.22 -19.41
C THR A 110 -10.33 12.75 -19.18
N LEU A 111 -10.53 11.96 -18.11
CA LEU A 111 -11.79 11.27 -17.81
C LEU A 111 -12.60 11.98 -16.74
N SER A 112 -13.92 11.78 -16.78
CA SER A 112 -14.79 12.08 -15.64
C SER A 112 -14.44 11.18 -14.45
N ARG A 113 -14.88 11.58 -13.25
CA ARG A 113 -14.72 10.74 -12.05
C ARG A 113 -15.34 9.36 -12.24
N ASP A 114 -16.56 9.31 -12.76
CA ASP A 114 -17.30 8.06 -12.94
C ASP A 114 -16.63 7.13 -13.95
N ASP A 115 -16.11 7.69 -15.06
CA ASP A 115 -15.32 6.92 -16.04
C ASP A 115 -14.02 6.39 -15.45
N ALA A 116 -13.33 7.20 -14.65
CA ALA A 116 -12.11 6.77 -13.97
C ALA A 116 -12.37 5.66 -12.94
N GLU A 117 -13.46 5.76 -12.18
CA GLU A 117 -13.88 4.73 -11.23
C GLU A 117 -14.29 3.42 -11.93
N ARG A 118 -15.05 3.50 -13.03
CA ARG A 118 -15.37 2.35 -13.88
C ARG A 118 -14.11 1.67 -14.41
N ARG A 119 -13.19 2.44 -15.00
CA ARG A 119 -11.92 1.92 -15.54
C ARG A 119 -11.07 1.24 -14.46
N LEU A 120 -11.02 1.82 -13.25
CA LEU A 120 -10.34 1.18 -12.12
C LEU A 120 -11.03 -0.12 -11.71
N ALA A 121 -12.37 -0.18 -11.71
CA ALA A 121 -13.11 -1.40 -11.40
C ALA A 121 -12.82 -2.52 -12.41
N ASP A 122 -12.82 -2.20 -13.72
CA ASP A 122 -12.49 -3.14 -14.80
C ASP A 122 -11.03 -3.64 -14.69
N ALA A 123 -10.14 -2.81 -14.17
CA ALA A 123 -8.75 -3.15 -13.87
C ALA A 123 -8.56 -3.87 -12.52
N ALA A 124 -9.63 -4.30 -11.85
CA ALA A 124 -9.62 -4.90 -10.50
C ALA A 124 -8.91 -4.02 -9.45
N GLY A 125 -9.07 -2.70 -9.57
CA GLY A 125 -8.51 -1.68 -8.67
C GLY A 125 -6.99 -1.46 -8.83
N ARG A 126 -6.36 -2.07 -9.83
CA ARG A 126 -4.91 -2.00 -10.09
C ARG A 126 -4.56 -0.84 -11.01
N LEU A 127 -3.72 0.07 -10.51
CA LEU A 127 -3.37 1.31 -11.23
C LEU A 127 -2.52 1.04 -12.49
N ASP A 128 -1.56 0.10 -12.42
CA ASP A 128 -0.72 -0.31 -13.56
C ASP A 128 -1.55 -0.83 -14.74
N ARG A 129 -2.61 -1.59 -14.46
CA ARG A 129 -3.53 -2.09 -15.49
C ARG A 129 -4.43 -0.98 -16.03
N ALA A 130 -4.94 -0.11 -15.17
CA ALA A 130 -5.80 0.99 -15.58
C ALA A 130 -5.06 2.03 -16.44
N LEU A 131 -3.74 2.19 -16.28
CA LEU A 131 -2.92 3.15 -17.04
C LEU A 131 -2.46 2.64 -18.42
N LYS A 132 -2.55 1.33 -18.69
CA LYS A 132 -1.88 0.69 -19.84
C LYS A 132 -2.18 1.29 -21.22
N ASP A 133 -3.34 1.91 -21.42
CA ASP A 133 -3.75 2.56 -22.67
C ASP A 133 -3.90 4.10 -22.55
N LEU A 134 -3.49 4.66 -21.41
CA LEU A 134 -3.53 6.09 -21.10
C LEU A 134 -2.13 6.71 -21.05
N ASP A 135 -1.09 5.88 -20.94
CA ASP A 135 0.29 6.32 -21.10
C ASP A 135 0.66 6.35 -22.59
N PRO A 136 1.24 7.45 -23.10
CA PRO A 136 1.73 7.54 -24.48
C PRO A 136 2.91 6.59 -24.76
#